data_AF-A0A0C9RBL8-F1
#
_entry.id   AF-A0A0C9RBL8-F1
#
_cell.length_a   1.000
_cell.length_b   1.000
_cell.length_c   1.000
_cell.angle_alpha   90.00
_cell.angle_beta   90.00
_cell.angle_gamma   90.00
#
_symmetry.space_group_name_H-M   'P 1'
#
loop_
_entity.id
_entity.type
_entity.pdbx_description
1 polymer ?
#
loop_
_entity_poly.entity_id
_entity_poly.type
_entity_poly.pdbx_seq_one_letter_code
_entity_poly.pdbx_strand_id
1 'polypeptide(L)'
;MRTGGMFDVREFGKRVRRFLDGNYSYRKILVFLIVMGGFILYFGQPFAHWLFSGSREPVEAFEDECLRERLSNFNDDVSNSDATILNDPADEGDHNYLPYVGNGVFGVQVSPVGRLYVRQGRTLSLFAHWDPLVSVPLPDDTPHREATVMHFTQGIVYKYQCLRSGYHIDTQYYAHRIFDGILVEDITIFNPSTITQEVPLRLNTMPHWTDDETKNVNIQVDGKNHAYVITSGYVPLPDSNQIIVISILYKTPQKNVVVKPRSSTKIEFFTSISYSEPQISRRYVAEREITQRKAIEVRSNFPNPLHLFISTQNVFWG
;
A
#
# COMPACT_ATOMS: atom_id res chain seq x y z
N MET A 1 42.13 49.88 -45.78
CA MET A 1 41.46 49.14 -46.86
C MET A 1 40.24 48.44 -46.27
N ARG A 2 39.12 48.48 -46.99
CA ARG A 2 37.74 48.33 -46.49
C ARG A 2 37.41 46.92 -45.99
N THR A 3 36.71 46.90 -44.85
CA THR A 3 35.84 45.85 -44.33
C THR A 3 34.72 45.53 -45.32
N GLY A 4 34.53 44.25 -45.64
CA GLY A 4 33.43 43.74 -46.44
C GLY A 4 32.69 42.65 -45.68
N GLY A 5 31.36 42.75 -45.63
CA GLY A 5 30.52 41.68 -45.10
C GLY A 5 29.21 42.10 -44.44
N MET A 6 28.48 43.08 -44.98
CA MET A 6 27.05 43.22 -44.66
C MET A 6 26.28 42.49 -45.74
N PHE A 7 25.88 41.24 -45.47
CA PHE A 7 24.98 40.50 -46.36
C PHE A 7 23.67 41.28 -46.47
N ASP A 8 23.39 41.75 -47.68
CA ASP A 8 22.27 42.63 -48.00
C ASP A 8 20.94 41.84 -47.97
N VAL A 9 20.34 41.75 -46.79
CA VAL A 9 19.06 41.08 -46.54
C VAL A 9 17.94 41.64 -47.45
N ARG A 10 18.07 42.91 -47.88
CA ARG A 10 17.13 43.54 -48.81
C ARG A 10 17.27 43.02 -50.25
N GLU A 11 18.46 42.65 -50.70
CA GLU A 11 18.64 42.01 -52.01
C GLU A 11 18.13 40.57 -52.01
N PHE A 12 18.34 39.84 -50.92
CA PHE A 12 17.82 38.48 -50.76
C PHE A 12 16.29 38.47 -50.77
N GLY A 13 15.65 39.39 -50.03
CA GLY A 13 14.19 39.55 -50.04
C GLY A 13 13.61 39.90 -51.42
N LYS A 14 14.30 40.72 -52.21
CA LYS A 14 13.90 41.02 -53.60
C LYS A 14 14.06 39.82 -54.54
N ARG A 15 15.05 38.94 -54.31
CA ARG A 15 15.20 37.67 -55.07
C ARG A 15 14.10 36.67 -54.74
N VAL A 16 13.77 36.52 -53.45
CA VAL A 16 12.71 35.60 -52.99
C VAL A 16 11.34 36.03 -53.52
N ARG A 17 11.05 37.33 -53.55
CA ARG A 17 9.79 37.87 -54.11
C ARG A 17 9.62 37.56 -55.61
N ARG A 18 10.70 37.66 -56.40
CA ARG A 18 10.66 37.29 -57.84
C ARG A 18 10.49 35.79 -58.07
N PHE A 19 10.95 34.95 -57.14
CA PHE A 19 10.68 33.51 -57.21
C PHE A 19 9.22 33.19 -56.91
N LEU A 20 8.57 33.91 -55.99
CA LEU A 20 7.17 33.73 -55.59
C LEU A 20 6.14 34.24 -56.61
N ASP A 21 6.42 35.32 -57.33
CA ASP A 21 5.47 35.96 -58.26
C ASP A 21 5.37 35.26 -59.65
N GLY A 22 6.13 34.18 -59.89
CA GLY A 22 6.08 33.42 -61.14
C GLY A 22 5.03 32.31 -61.10
N ASN A 23 4.08 32.30 -62.04
CA ASN A 23 2.98 31.34 -62.18
C ASN A 23 3.36 29.89 -61.75
N TYR A 24 3.09 29.56 -60.48
CA TYR A 24 3.50 28.30 -59.88
C TYR A 24 2.60 27.17 -60.41
N SER A 25 3.13 26.40 -61.36
CA SER A 25 2.51 25.14 -61.76
C SER A 25 2.40 24.21 -60.54
N TYR A 26 1.24 23.56 -60.37
CA TYR A 26 0.96 22.58 -59.31
C TYR A 26 2.08 21.56 -59.09
N ARG A 27 2.83 21.21 -60.15
CA ARG A 27 3.99 20.30 -60.09
C ARG A 27 5.16 20.87 -59.27
N LYS A 28 5.40 22.18 -59.32
CA LYS A 28 6.49 22.85 -58.58
C LYS A 28 6.16 23.01 -57.10
N ILE A 29 4.88 23.25 -56.77
CA ILE A 29 4.40 23.28 -55.39
C ILE A 29 4.53 21.90 -54.75
N LEU A 30 4.16 20.84 -55.47
CA LEU A 30 4.28 19.47 -54.98
C LEU A 30 5.74 19.08 -54.70
N VAL A 31 6.68 19.44 -55.58
CA VAL A 31 8.11 19.21 -55.34
C VAL A 31 8.60 20.00 -54.13
N PHE A 32 8.18 21.25 -53.98
CA PHE A 32 8.53 22.07 -52.82
C PHE A 32 8.02 21.45 -51.51
N LEU A 33 6.77 20.95 -51.50
CA LEU A 33 6.19 20.26 -50.34
C LEU A 33 6.92 18.96 -50.01
N ILE A 34 7.35 18.19 -51.00
CA ILE A 34 8.15 16.96 -50.77
C ILE A 34 9.51 17.31 -50.16
N VAL A 35 10.20 18.32 -50.69
CA VAL A 35 11.50 18.75 -50.16
C VAL A 35 11.35 19.32 -48.75
N MET A 36 10.34 20.15 -48.51
CA MET A 36 10.05 20.70 -47.18
C MET A 36 9.64 19.60 -46.20
N GLY A 37 8.81 18.64 -46.62
CA GLY A 37 8.41 17.49 -45.82
C GLY A 37 9.59 16.57 -45.47
N GLY A 38 10.49 16.30 -46.42
CA GLY A 38 11.73 15.58 -46.16
C GLY A 38 12.65 16.32 -45.19
N PHE A 39 12.73 17.65 -45.31
CA PHE A 39 13.49 18.50 -44.39
C PHE A 39 12.89 18.48 -42.98
N ILE A 40 11.56 18.51 -42.85
CA ILE A 40 10.87 18.39 -41.55
C ILE A 40 11.00 16.97 -40.99
N LEU A 41 10.97 15.91 -41.79
CA LEU A 41 11.17 14.56 -41.26
C LEU A 41 12.62 14.34 -40.79
N TYR A 42 13.60 14.95 -41.48
CA TYR A 42 15.01 14.81 -41.14
C TYR A 42 15.44 15.74 -39.98
N PHE A 43 15.03 17.01 -40.01
CA PHE A 43 15.39 18.02 -39.00
C PHE A 43 14.29 18.29 -37.96
N GLY A 44 13.09 17.77 -38.15
CA GLY A 44 11.96 18.02 -37.26
C GLY A 44 12.07 17.30 -35.93
N GLN A 45 12.71 16.14 -35.85
CA GLN A 45 12.99 15.49 -34.56
C GLN A 45 13.85 16.38 -33.65
N PRO A 46 15.03 16.88 -34.07
CA PRO A 46 15.82 17.80 -33.24
C PRO A 46 15.16 19.17 -33.06
N PHE A 47 14.44 19.69 -34.06
CA PHE A 47 13.74 20.98 -33.94
C PHE A 47 12.53 20.93 -33.00
N ALA A 48 11.72 19.87 -33.07
CA ALA A 48 10.61 19.64 -32.14
C ALA A 48 11.16 19.40 -30.72
N HIS A 49 12.22 18.60 -30.57
CA HIS A 49 12.87 18.46 -29.26
C HIS A 49 13.31 19.80 -28.69
N TRP A 50 13.92 20.66 -29.49
CA TRP A 50 14.31 22.01 -29.06
C TRP A 50 13.09 22.89 -28.71
N LEU A 51 12.08 22.96 -29.58
CA LEU A 51 10.92 23.84 -29.41
C LEU A 51 10.01 23.43 -28.25
N PHE A 52 9.95 22.14 -27.92
CA PHE A 52 9.17 21.59 -26.79
C PHE A 52 10.04 21.22 -25.57
N SER A 53 11.36 21.50 -25.58
CA SER A 53 12.23 21.24 -24.42
C SER A 53 12.11 22.26 -23.30
N GLY A 54 11.38 23.36 -23.51
CA GLY A 54 11.07 24.36 -22.48
C GLY A 54 10.03 23.90 -21.45
N SER A 55 9.32 22.79 -21.71
CA SER A 55 8.31 22.22 -20.83
C SER A 55 8.66 20.80 -20.42
N ARG A 56 9.93 20.54 -20.07
CA ARG A 56 10.24 19.38 -19.23
C ARG A 56 9.62 19.67 -17.87
N GLU A 57 8.45 19.09 -17.61
CA GLU A 57 8.06 18.78 -16.24
C GLU A 57 9.29 18.14 -15.55
N PRO A 58 9.60 18.52 -14.30
CA PRO A 58 10.72 17.93 -13.59
C PRO A 58 10.58 16.40 -13.67
N VAL A 59 11.68 15.69 -13.90
CA VAL A 59 11.67 14.22 -13.88
C VAL A 59 11.04 13.81 -12.55
N GLU A 60 9.77 13.38 -12.59
CA GLU A 60 9.05 12.97 -11.38
C GLU A 60 9.86 11.86 -10.73
N ALA A 61 10.05 11.98 -9.42
CA ALA A 61 10.80 10.98 -8.70
C ALA A 61 10.02 9.66 -8.77
N PHE A 62 10.73 8.54 -8.86
CA PHE A 62 10.09 7.22 -9.02
C PHE A 62 9.03 6.96 -7.93
N GLU A 63 9.31 7.41 -6.70
CA GLU A 63 8.41 7.32 -5.55
C GLU A 63 7.08 8.04 -5.76
N ASP A 64 7.07 9.21 -6.41
CA ASP A 64 5.86 9.99 -6.67
C ASP A 64 5.02 9.33 -7.78
N GLU A 65 5.66 8.89 -8.86
CA GLU A 65 4.95 8.23 -9.97
C GLU A 65 4.39 6.86 -9.55
N CYS A 66 5.18 6.08 -8.80
CA CYS A 66 4.74 4.81 -8.22
C CYS A 66 3.49 5.00 -7.35
N LEU A 67 3.49 6.02 -6.48
CA LEU A 67 2.37 6.27 -5.60
C LEU A 67 1.15 6.74 -6.40
N ARG A 68 1.33 7.65 -7.35
CA ARG A 68 0.26 8.16 -8.22
C ARG A 68 -0.43 7.04 -9.00
N GLU A 69 0.33 6.12 -9.59
CA GLU A 69 -0.22 4.97 -10.31
C GLU A 69 -1.13 4.12 -9.39
N ARG A 70 -0.70 3.87 -8.15
CA ARG A 70 -1.47 3.06 -7.19
C ARG A 70 -2.74 3.77 -6.71
N LEU A 71 -2.63 5.06 -6.41
CA LEU A 71 -3.76 5.87 -5.96
C LEU A 71 -4.78 6.11 -7.06
N SER A 72 -4.37 6.09 -8.34
CA SER A 72 -5.27 6.31 -9.47
C SER A 72 -6.46 5.35 -9.51
N ASN A 73 -6.30 4.12 -8.99
CA ASN A 73 -7.36 3.12 -8.92
C ASN A 73 -8.50 3.51 -7.97
N PHE A 74 -8.26 4.44 -7.04
CA PHE A 74 -9.24 4.87 -6.03
C PHE A 74 -9.85 6.25 -6.33
N ASN A 75 -9.48 6.89 -7.45
CA ASN A 75 -9.97 8.23 -7.78
C ASN A 75 -11.50 8.28 -7.86
N ASP A 76 -12.12 7.26 -8.46
CA ASP A 76 -13.58 7.16 -8.56
C ASP A 76 -14.22 6.94 -7.18
N ASP A 77 -13.62 6.07 -6.35
CA ASP A 77 -14.10 5.79 -4.99
C ASP A 77 -14.02 7.03 -4.10
N VAL A 78 -12.94 7.81 -4.21
CA VAL A 78 -12.79 9.09 -3.50
C VAL A 78 -13.82 10.11 -3.98
N SER A 79 -14.04 10.22 -5.31
CA SER A 79 -15.07 11.10 -5.87
C SER A 79 -16.47 10.74 -5.38
N ASN A 80 -16.75 9.46 -5.13
CA ASN A 80 -18.02 8.97 -4.61
C ASN A 80 -18.10 8.99 -3.07
N SER A 81 -17.04 9.45 -2.37
CA SER A 81 -16.93 9.40 -0.91
C SER A 81 -16.97 7.97 -0.33
N ASP A 82 -16.63 6.97 -1.14
CA ASP A 82 -16.52 5.55 -0.76
C ASP A 82 -15.12 5.21 -0.22
N ALA A 83 -14.13 6.07 -0.47
CA ALA A 83 -12.79 5.98 0.07
C ALA A 83 -12.23 7.36 0.42
N THR A 84 -11.17 7.37 1.25
CA THR A 84 -10.35 8.56 1.52
C THR A 84 -8.88 8.18 1.45
N ILE A 85 -8.06 9.13 1.03
CA ILE A 85 -6.60 8.98 0.93
C ILE A 85 -5.97 9.88 1.98
N LEU A 86 -4.94 9.36 2.65
CA LEU A 86 -4.08 10.09 3.57
C LEU A 86 -2.64 9.88 3.13
N ASN A 87 -1.99 10.92 2.60
CA ASN A 87 -0.59 10.86 2.20
C ASN A 87 0.35 11.07 3.40
N ASP A 88 1.55 10.52 3.32
CA ASP A 88 2.65 10.80 4.25
C ASP A 88 3.91 11.20 3.46
N PRO A 89 4.33 12.47 3.51
CA PRO A 89 3.69 13.60 4.22
C PRO A 89 2.33 13.99 3.63
N ALA A 90 1.45 14.52 4.47
CA ALA A 90 0.08 14.91 4.08
C ALA A 90 0.05 16.05 3.07
N ASP A 91 -0.80 15.92 2.04
CA ASP A 91 -0.98 16.92 0.99
C ASP A 91 -2.08 17.95 1.35
N GLU A 92 -2.08 19.10 0.66
CA GLU A 92 -3.11 20.11 0.83
C GLU A 92 -4.49 19.58 0.37
N GLY A 93 -5.38 19.35 1.34
CA GLY A 93 -6.73 18.81 1.09
C GLY A 93 -6.95 17.41 1.65
N ASP A 94 -5.89 16.74 2.14
CA ASP A 94 -6.02 15.43 2.77
C ASP A 94 -6.90 15.50 4.03
N HIS A 95 -7.86 14.59 4.10
CA HIS A 95 -8.66 14.42 5.31
C HIS A 95 -7.93 13.53 6.30
N ASN A 96 -7.64 14.07 7.49
CA ASN A 96 -6.98 13.33 8.57
C ASN A 96 -7.96 12.42 9.32
N TYR A 97 -8.57 11.47 8.62
CA TYR A 97 -9.34 10.39 9.24
C TYR A 97 -8.38 9.33 9.79
N LEU A 98 -8.74 8.77 10.94
CA LEU A 98 -7.97 7.71 11.58
C LEU A 98 -8.12 6.40 10.77
N PRO A 99 -7.05 5.85 10.18
CA PRO A 99 -7.14 4.57 9.48
C PRO A 99 -7.48 3.45 10.47
N TYR A 100 -8.58 2.76 10.21
CA TYR A 100 -9.16 1.81 11.14
C TYR A 100 -9.86 0.66 10.41
N VAL A 101 -9.64 -0.57 10.88
CA VAL A 101 -10.33 -1.77 10.41
C VAL A 101 -11.05 -2.44 11.58
N GLY A 102 -12.25 -2.96 11.37
CA GLY A 102 -12.99 -3.64 12.43
C GLY A 102 -14.26 -4.32 11.93
N ASN A 103 -14.74 -5.29 12.69
CA ASN A 103 -15.92 -6.10 12.36
C ASN A 103 -17.00 -6.05 13.46
N GLY A 104 -16.86 -5.14 14.43
CA GLY A 104 -17.77 -5.00 15.58
C GLY A 104 -17.41 -5.87 16.79
N VAL A 105 -16.54 -6.87 16.62
CA VAL A 105 -15.99 -7.68 17.73
C VAL A 105 -14.67 -7.07 18.20
N PHE A 106 -13.79 -6.74 17.28
CA PHE A 106 -12.59 -5.97 17.56
C PHE A 106 -12.40 -4.92 16.46
N GLY A 107 -11.47 -4.00 16.70
CA GLY A 107 -10.92 -3.22 15.62
C GLY A 107 -9.53 -2.71 15.92
N VAL A 108 -8.84 -2.35 14.86
CA VAL A 108 -7.42 -2.08 14.84
C VAL A 108 -7.20 -0.76 14.13
N GLN A 109 -6.54 0.15 14.82
CA GLN A 109 -6.01 1.36 14.21
C GLN A 109 -4.77 1.00 13.38
N VAL A 110 -4.80 1.33 12.09
CA VAL A 110 -3.68 1.16 11.17
C VAL A 110 -2.81 2.41 11.24
N SER A 111 -1.71 2.31 11.99
CA SER A 111 -0.72 3.38 12.13
C SER A 111 0.66 2.76 12.43
N PRO A 112 1.77 3.53 12.44
CA PRO A 112 3.10 2.97 12.73
C PRO A 112 3.20 2.20 14.05
N VAL A 113 2.34 2.54 15.03
CA VAL A 113 2.10 1.75 16.23
C VAL A 113 0.63 1.33 16.22
N GLY A 114 0.36 0.10 15.82
CA GLY A 114 -1.00 -0.42 15.76
C GLY A 114 -1.64 -0.47 17.14
N ARG A 115 -2.93 -0.17 17.20
CA ARG A 115 -3.70 -0.25 18.46
C ARG A 115 -4.90 -1.15 18.28
N LEU A 116 -4.93 -2.24 19.02
CA LEU A 116 -6.08 -3.13 19.11
C LEU A 116 -7.10 -2.61 20.13
N TYR A 117 -8.35 -2.54 19.72
CA TYR A 117 -9.51 -2.21 20.55
C TYR A 117 -10.50 -3.37 20.56
N VAL A 118 -11.01 -3.70 21.75
CA VAL A 118 -12.05 -4.71 21.96
C VAL A 118 -13.35 -4.07 22.42
N ARG A 119 -14.44 -4.82 22.29
CA ARG A 119 -15.79 -4.34 22.61
C ARG A 119 -15.97 -4.13 24.11
N GLN A 120 -16.47 -2.96 24.47
CA GLN A 120 -17.00 -2.63 25.79
C GLN A 120 -18.46 -2.19 25.62
N GLY A 121 -19.40 -3.05 26.03
CA GLY A 121 -20.83 -2.80 25.80
C GLY A 121 -21.18 -2.78 24.32
N ARG A 122 -21.52 -1.59 23.78
CA ARG A 122 -21.92 -1.38 22.38
C ARG A 122 -20.84 -0.73 21.51
N THR A 123 -19.69 -0.38 22.07
CA THR A 123 -18.62 0.36 21.36
C THR A 123 -17.29 -0.38 21.42
N LEU A 124 -16.43 -0.18 20.41
CA LEU A 124 -15.05 -0.66 20.37
C LEU A 124 -14.11 0.36 21.02
N SER A 125 -14.22 0.52 22.33
CA SER A 125 -13.54 1.59 23.08
C SER A 125 -12.43 1.11 24.00
N LEU A 126 -12.34 -0.19 24.28
CA LEU A 126 -11.37 -0.70 25.25
C LEU A 126 -10.05 -1.03 24.57
N PHE A 127 -9.00 -0.27 24.86
CA PHE A 127 -7.67 -0.51 24.33
C PHE A 127 -7.06 -1.78 24.95
N ALA A 128 -6.69 -2.73 24.09
CA ALA A 128 -6.13 -4.02 24.49
C ALA A 128 -4.62 -3.97 24.78
N HIS A 129 -3.97 -2.81 24.66
CA HIS A 129 -2.53 -2.63 24.86
C HIS A 129 -1.63 -3.52 23.98
N TRP A 130 -2.15 -3.98 22.83
CA TRP A 130 -1.45 -4.86 21.90
C TRP A 130 -1.37 -4.26 20.49
N ASP A 131 -0.24 -4.48 19.81
CA ASP A 131 0.02 -4.06 18.42
C ASP A 131 0.00 -5.27 17.47
N PRO A 132 -1.06 -5.45 16.67
CA PRO A 132 -1.18 -6.55 15.72
C PRO A 132 -0.32 -6.46 14.47
N LEU A 133 0.20 -5.29 14.12
CA LEU A 133 0.56 -5.00 12.75
C LEU A 133 2.01 -5.38 12.47
N VAL A 134 2.24 -6.05 11.34
CA VAL A 134 3.57 -6.33 10.83
C VAL A 134 4.03 -5.14 9.98
N SER A 135 4.92 -4.35 10.55
CA SER A 135 5.51 -3.21 9.84
C SER A 135 6.71 -3.62 8.98
N VAL A 136 6.89 -2.91 7.85
CA VAL A 136 8.17 -2.84 7.16
C VAL A 136 8.87 -1.56 7.62
N PRO A 137 9.84 -1.64 8.54
CA PRO A 137 10.55 -0.46 8.99
C PRO A 137 11.43 0.08 7.86
N LEU A 138 11.27 1.35 7.53
CA LEU A 138 12.12 2.08 6.60
C LEU A 138 13.12 2.93 7.40
N PRO A 139 14.42 2.91 7.07
CA PRO A 139 15.37 3.85 7.66
C PRO A 139 15.00 5.29 7.33
N ASP A 140 15.12 6.21 8.30
CA ASP A 140 14.71 7.62 8.17
C ASP A 140 15.34 8.34 6.95
N ASP A 141 16.55 7.95 6.57
CA ASP A 141 17.28 8.54 5.43
C ASP A 141 16.87 7.95 4.07
N THR A 142 15.93 7.00 4.03
CA THR A 142 15.51 6.35 2.78
C THR A 142 14.46 7.23 2.11
N PRO A 143 14.71 7.84 0.94
CA PRO A 143 13.69 8.61 0.25
C PRO A 143 12.53 7.70 -0.19
N HIS A 144 11.34 7.99 0.33
CA HIS A 144 10.12 7.23 0.09
C HIS A 144 8.89 8.14 0.16
N ARG A 145 7.79 7.64 -0.38
CA ARG A 145 6.44 8.21 -0.27
C ARG A 145 5.51 7.13 0.24
N GLU A 146 4.61 7.49 1.15
CA GLU A 146 3.56 6.58 1.62
C GLU A 146 2.18 7.19 1.44
N ALA A 147 1.18 6.34 1.24
CA ALA A 147 -0.21 6.74 1.37
C ALA A 147 -1.02 5.62 1.99
N THR A 148 -2.03 6.01 2.75
CA THR A 148 -3.01 5.10 3.34
C THR A 148 -4.38 5.40 2.75
N VAL A 149 -5.00 4.39 2.14
CA VAL A 149 -6.34 4.47 1.58
C VAL A 149 -7.30 3.73 2.49
N MET A 150 -8.32 4.42 3.00
CA MET A 150 -9.40 3.80 3.75
C MET A 150 -10.60 3.63 2.83
N HIS A 151 -10.94 2.40 2.48
CA HIS A 151 -12.10 2.10 1.65
C HIS A 151 -13.28 1.69 2.53
N PHE A 152 -14.24 2.61 2.69
CA PHE A 152 -15.34 2.48 3.66
C PHE A 152 -16.34 1.38 3.29
N THR A 153 -16.69 1.25 2.01
CA THR A 153 -17.70 0.27 1.56
C THR A 153 -17.19 -1.17 1.68
N GLN A 154 -15.90 -1.38 1.39
CA GLN A 154 -15.26 -2.69 1.54
C GLN A 154 -14.83 -2.97 2.99
N GLY A 155 -14.54 -1.93 3.77
CA GLY A 155 -14.00 -2.06 5.13
C GLY A 155 -12.54 -2.53 5.12
N ILE A 156 -11.78 -2.07 4.12
CA ILE A 156 -10.38 -2.43 3.89
C ILE A 156 -9.54 -1.16 3.99
N VAL A 157 -8.37 -1.28 4.63
CA VAL A 157 -7.35 -0.23 4.61
C VAL A 157 -6.17 -0.72 3.79
N TYR A 158 -5.75 0.07 2.82
CA TYR A 158 -4.55 -0.15 2.02
C TYR A 158 -3.46 0.81 2.49
N LYS A 159 -2.22 0.32 2.57
CA LYS A 159 -1.04 1.13 2.80
C LYS A 159 -0.06 0.88 1.66
N TYR A 160 0.33 1.93 0.96
CA TYR A 160 1.31 1.90 -0.11
C TYR A 160 2.59 2.56 0.36
N GLN A 161 3.73 1.92 0.15
CA GLN A 161 5.05 2.48 0.41
C GLN A 161 5.88 2.37 -0.88
N CYS A 162 6.16 3.50 -1.52
CA CYS A 162 6.96 3.58 -2.74
C CYS A 162 8.34 4.14 -2.40
N LEU A 163 9.39 3.35 -2.65
CA LEU A 163 10.76 3.74 -2.33
C LEU A 163 11.52 4.15 -3.59
N ARG A 164 12.33 5.20 -3.50
CA ARG A 164 13.16 5.69 -4.62
C ARG A 164 14.16 4.65 -5.13
N SER A 165 14.52 3.67 -4.30
CA SER A 165 15.34 2.50 -4.69
C SER A 165 14.69 1.62 -5.76
N GLY A 166 13.45 1.90 -6.16
CA GLY A 166 12.80 1.29 -7.30
C GLY A 166 11.88 0.13 -6.95
N TYR A 167 11.61 -0.13 -5.67
CA TYR A 167 10.67 -1.18 -5.25
C TYR A 167 9.56 -0.56 -4.40
N HIS A 168 8.43 -1.26 -4.31
CA HIS A 168 7.28 -0.80 -3.55
C HIS A 168 6.62 -1.93 -2.77
N ILE A 169 5.82 -1.54 -1.79
CA ILE A 169 5.17 -2.42 -0.84
C ILE A 169 3.71 -2.03 -0.76
N ASP A 170 2.85 -3.02 -1.01
CA ASP A 170 1.41 -2.89 -0.91
C ASP A 170 0.98 -3.72 0.29
N THR A 171 0.42 -3.07 1.30
CA THR A 171 -0.16 -3.75 2.46
C THR A 171 -1.66 -3.55 2.52
N GLN A 172 -2.39 -4.63 2.75
CA GLN A 172 -3.84 -4.60 2.91
C GLN A 172 -4.22 -5.13 4.30
N TYR A 173 -5.10 -4.39 4.98
CA TYR A 173 -5.60 -4.73 6.31
C TYR A 173 -7.12 -4.88 6.26
N TYR A 174 -7.65 -5.94 6.86
CA TYR A 174 -9.09 -6.05 7.11
C TYR A 174 -9.40 -7.01 8.27
N ALA A 175 -10.51 -6.73 8.97
CA ALA A 175 -11.07 -7.67 9.93
C ALA A 175 -12.04 -8.61 9.20
N HIS A 176 -11.87 -9.92 9.36
CA HIS A 176 -12.70 -10.88 8.67
C HIS A 176 -14.14 -10.83 9.20
N ARG A 177 -15.14 -10.82 8.30
CA ARG A 177 -16.57 -10.67 8.66
C ARG A 177 -17.19 -11.96 9.20
N ILE A 178 -16.85 -13.12 8.61
CA ILE A 178 -17.39 -14.44 9.01
C ILE A 178 -16.61 -15.01 10.21
N PHE A 179 -15.28 -15.09 10.11
CA PHE A 179 -14.38 -15.44 11.22
C PHE A 179 -14.10 -14.18 12.04
N ASP A 180 -15.03 -13.85 12.94
CA ASP A 180 -15.07 -12.61 13.71
C ASP A 180 -13.84 -12.34 14.61
N GLY A 181 -13.04 -13.36 14.90
CA GLY A 181 -11.76 -13.25 15.61
C GLY A 181 -10.52 -13.09 14.72
N ILE A 182 -10.63 -13.05 13.38
CA ILE A 182 -9.47 -13.02 12.49
C ILE A 182 -9.21 -11.60 11.95
N LEU A 183 -8.02 -11.07 12.23
CA LEU A 183 -7.43 -9.97 11.49
C LEU A 183 -6.56 -10.54 10.37
N VAL A 184 -6.72 -9.99 9.16
CA VAL A 184 -5.92 -10.33 7.99
C VAL A 184 -5.03 -9.14 7.62
N GLU A 185 -3.75 -9.43 7.41
CA GLU A 185 -2.75 -8.51 6.88
C GLU A 185 -2.00 -9.18 5.72
N ASP A 186 -2.17 -8.63 4.53
CA ASP A 186 -1.49 -9.10 3.32
C ASP A 186 -0.43 -8.09 2.92
N ILE A 187 0.85 -8.49 2.95
CA ILE A 187 1.99 -7.68 2.53
C ILE A 187 2.52 -8.21 1.20
N THR A 188 2.49 -7.39 0.17
CA THR A 188 3.05 -7.71 -1.15
C THR A 188 4.20 -6.78 -1.45
N ILE A 189 5.39 -7.36 -1.63
CA ILE A 189 6.61 -6.61 -1.94
C ILE A 189 6.94 -6.83 -3.42
N PHE A 190 7.03 -5.75 -4.19
CA PHE A 190 7.32 -5.78 -5.62
C PHE A 190 8.71 -5.26 -5.91
N ASN A 191 9.57 -6.12 -6.46
CA ASN A 191 10.93 -5.78 -6.85
C ASN A 191 11.09 -5.82 -8.38
N PRO A 192 10.90 -4.69 -9.08
CA PRO A 192 11.13 -4.62 -10.54
C PRO A 192 12.63 -4.52 -10.88
N SER A 193 13.50 -4.32 -9.89
CA SER A 193 14.95 -4.19 -10.12
C SER A 193 15.59 -5.51 -10.55
N THR A 194 16.80 -5.43 -11.10
CA THR A 194 17.60 -6.60 -11.48
C THR A 194 18.38 -7.20 -10.31
N ILE A 195 18.28 -6.60 -9.12
CA ILE A 195 19.03 -7.00 -7.93
C ILE A 195 18.06 -7.56 -6.90
N THR A 196 18.50 -8.55 -6.14
CA THR A 196 17.72 -9.10 -5.03
C THR A 196 17.58 -8.04 -3.94
N GLN A 197 16.36 -7.86 -3.43
CA GLN A 197 16.08 -6.96 -2.31
C GLN A 197 15.84 -7.78 -1.05
N GLU A 198 16.41 -7.32 0.06
CA GLU A 198 16.16 -7.89 1.38
C GLU A 198 15.36 -6.88 2.19
N VAL A 199 14.12 -7.24 2.52
CA VAL A 199 13.18 -6.34 3.20
C VAL A 199 12.99 -6.82 4.63
N PRO A 200 13.29 -5.99 5.64
CA PRO A 200 13.06 -6.36 7.03
C PRO A 200 11.56 -6.35 7.34
N LEU A 201 11.10 -7.33 8.12
CA LEU A 201 9.77 -7.33 8.71
C LEU A 201 9.89 -7.24 10.23
N ARG A 202 9.00 -6.44 10.83
CA ARG A 202 8.98 -6.24 12.27
C ARG A 202 7.56 -6.28 12.81
N LEU A 203 7.35 -7.15 13.78
CA LEU A 203 6.20 -7.10 14.67
C LEU A 203 6.60 -6.34 15.94
N ASN A 204 5.78 -5.38 16.36
CA ASN A 204 6.02 -4.62 17.59
C ASN A 204 5.62 -5.45 18.82
N THR A 205 6.60 -6.03 19.51
CA THR A 205 6.38 -6.90 20.69
C THR A 205 6.70 -6.19 22.01
N MET A 206 6.34 -4.91 22.16
CA MET A 206 6.51 -4.22 23.46
C MET A 206 5.73 -4.97 24.56
N PRO A 207 6.18 -4.99 25.83
CA PRO A 207 5.41 -5.65 26.90
C PRO A 207 4.01 -5.05 26.97
N HIS A 208 3.01 -5.86 26.62
CA HIS A 208 1.65 -5.43 26.31
C HIS A 208 0.76 -5.42 27.57
N TRP A 209 1.00 -6.34 28.49
CA TRP A 209 0.28 -6.45 29.76
C TRP A 209 1.26 -6.67 30.91
N THR A 210 0.89 -6.26 32.12
CA THR A 210 1.72 -6.49 33.32
C THR A 210 1.74 -7.96 33.77
N ASP A 211 0.80 -8.76 33.28
CA ASP A 211 0.58 -10.17 33.58
C ASP A 211 0.71 -11.06 32.33
N ASP A 212 1.48 -10.61 31.35
CA ASP A 212 1.56 -11.27 30.05
C ASP A 212 2.04 -12.72 30.18
N GLU A 213 1.30 -13.64 29.57
CA GLU A 213 1.72 -15.02 29.40
C GLU A 213 1.86 -15.31 27.90
N THR A 214 3.08 -15.59 27.48
CA THR A 214 3.39 -15.91 26.09
C THR A 214 3.87 -17.37 25.96
N LYS A 215 3.23 -18.14 25.09
CA LYS A 215 3.53 -19.55 24.83
C LYS A 215 3.71 -19.79 23.33
N ASN A 216 4.63 -20.69 22.98
CA ASN A 216 4.73 -21.20 21.61
C ASN A 216 3.79 -22.40 21.46
N VAL A 217 2.99 -22.41 20.40
CA VAL A 217 2.01 -23.47 20.13
C VAL A 217 2.15 -23.93 18.68
N ASN A 218 2.10 -25.24 18.46
CA ASN A 218 2.03 -25.81 17.13
C ASN A 218 0.57 -26.15 16.80
N ILE A 219 0.08 -25.62 15.69
CA ILE A 219 -1.31 -25.78 15.26
C ILE A 219 -1.33 -26.47 13.90
N GLN A 220 -2.23 -27.44 13.74
CA GLN A 220 -2.50 -28.06 12.45
C GLN A 220 -3.43 -27.16 11.64
N VAL A 221 -2.94 -26.67 10.51
CA VAL A 221 -3.73 -25.93 9.53
C VAL A 221 -3.52 -26.63 8.20
N ASP A 222 -4.61 -27.02 7.53
CA ASP A 222 -4.58 -27.74 6.24
C ASP A 222 -3.66 -28.99 6.24
N GLY A 223 -3.66 -29.73 7.35
CA GLY A 223 -2.85 -30.95 7.52
C GLY A 223 -1.35 -30.70 7.74
N LYS A 224 -0.90 -29.44 7.86
CA LYS A 224 0.48 -29.07 8.18
C LYS A 224 0.59 -28.45 9.56
N ASN A 225 1.64 -28.81 10.28
CA ASN A 225 1.97 -28.19 11.56
C ASN A 225 2.65 -26.84 11.32
N HIS A 226 2.08 -25.79 11.88
CA HIS A 226 2.63 -24.44 11.85
C HIS A 226 2.90 -23.95 13.28
N ALA A 227 4.06 -23.34 13.48
CA ALA A 227 4.42 -22.73 14.76
C ALA A 227 3.78 -21.34 14.86
N TYR A 228 3.10 -21.11 15.98
CA TYR A 228 2.48 -19.85 16.36
C TYR A 228 2.93 -19.44 17.76
N VAL A 229 2.73 -18.17 18.05
CA VAL A 229 2.87 -17.59 19.39
C VAL A 229 1.50 -17.19 19.87
N ILE A 230 1.13 -17.63 21.06
CA ILE A 230 -0.06 -17.15 21.76
C ILE A 230 0.37 -16.29 22.93
N THR A 231 -0.13 -15.07 22.98
CA THR A 231 0.05 -14.15 24.11
C THR A 231 -1.29 -13.90 24.76
N SER A 232 -1.33 -13.79 26.08
CA SER A 232 -2.56 -13.52 26.82
C SER A 232 -2.31 -12.58 27.98
N GLY A 233 -3.33 -11.81 28.32
CA GLY A 233 -3.34 -10.91 29.47
C GLY A 233 -4.75 -10.44 29.75
N TYR A 234 -4.90 -9.41 30.58
CA TYR A 234 -6.20 -8.81 30.82
C TYR A 234 -6.18 -7.29 30.73
N VAL A 235 -7.36 -6.74 30.48
CA VAL A 235 -7.61 -5.31 30.57
C VAL A 235 -8.64 -5.07 31.68
N PRO A 236 -8.32 -4.23 32.68
CA PRO A 236 -9.29 -3.86 33.71
C PRO A 236 -10.37 -2.96 33.11
N LEU A 237 -11.63 -3.19 33.50
CA LEU A 237 -12.71 -2.31 33.09
C LEU A 237 -12.70 -1.04 33.95
N PRO A 238 -12.84 0.15 33.33
CA PRO A 238 -13.10 1.38 34.07
C PRO A 238 -14.32 1.19 35.00
N ASP A 239 -14.21 1.70 36.22
CA ASP A 239 -15.31 1.76 37.20
C ASP A 239 -15.84 0.40 37.70
N SER A 240 -15.11 -0.70 37.48
CA SER A 240 -15.49 -2.05 37.94
C SER A 240 -14.29 -2.88 38.38
N ASN A 241 -14.51 -3.84 39.30
CA ASN A 241 -13.52 -4.86 39.66
C ASN A 241 -13.50 -6.04 38.68
N GLN A 242 -14.05 -5.83 37.49
CA GLN A 242 -14.07 -6.81 36.41
C GLN A 242 -12.92 -6.56 35.44
N ILE A 243 -12.48 -7.65 34.82
CA ILE A 243 -11.45 -7.67 33.81
C ILE A 243 -11.99 -8.34 32.56
N ILE A 244 -11.42 -7.99 31.40
CA ILE A 244 -11.61 -8.74 30.16
C ILE A 244 -10.30 -9.46 29.88
N VAL A 245 -10.36 -10.78 29.79
CA VAL A 245 -9.19 -11.61 29.46
C VAL A 245 -9.08 -11.68 27.95
N ILE A 246 -7.90 -11.41 27.43
CA ILE A 246 -7.62 -11.37 25.99
C ILE A 246 -6.54 -12.39 25.68
N SER A 247 -6.73 -13.16 24.61
CA SER A 247 -5.75 -14.08 24.05
C SER A 247 -5.60 -13.80 22.57
N ILE A 248 -4.36 -13.68 22.15
CA ILE A 248 -4.00 -13.30 20.80
C ILE A 248 -3.00 -14.31 20.27
N LEU A 249 -3.35 -14.95 19.17
CA LEU A 249 -2.56 -15.95 18.50
C LEU A 249 -2.09 -15.40 17.16
N TYR A 250 -0.78 -15.36 16.96
CA TYR A 250 -0.17 -14.77 15.76
C TYR A 250 1.07 -15.56 15.35
N LYS A 251 1.53 -15.32 14.13
CA LYS A 251 2.75 -15.92 13.60
C LYS A 251 3.87 -14.88 13.62
N THR A 252 5.00 -15.20 14.24
CA THR A 252 6.17 -14.31 14.21
C THR A 252 6.70 -14.20 12.78
N PRO A 253 6.86 -12.98 12.23
CA PRO A 253 7.41 -12.79 10.90
C PRO A 253 8.87 -13.25 10.84
N GLN A 254 9.33 -13.68 9.66
CA GLN A 254 10.76 -13.84 9.41
C GLN A 254 11.40 -12.46 9.47
N LYS A 255 12.58 -12.33 10.09
CA LYS A 255 13.24 -11.04 10.27
C LYS A 255 13.44 -10.29 8.95
N ASN A 256 13.83 -11.02 7.91
CA ASN A 256 14.05 -10.49 6.58
C ASN A 256 13.38 -11.38 5.55
N VAL A 257 12.85 -10.76 4.51
CA VAL A 257 12.27 -11.41 3.34
C VAL A 257 13.13 -11.09 2.14
N VAL A 258 13.57 -12.14 1.45
CA VAL A 258 14.37 -12.01 0.23
C VAL A 258 13.43 -12.01 -0.98
N VAL A 259 13.40 -10.90 -1.70
CA VAL A 259 12.60 -10.72 -2.92
C VAL A 259 13.52 -10.78 -4.14
N LYS A 260 13.29 -11.77 -5.00
CA LYS A 260 14.13 -12.01 -6.18
C LYS A 260 14.02 -10.86 -7.19
N PRO A 261 15.01 -10.68 -8.06
CA PRO A 261 14.92 -9.72 -9.15
C PRO A 261 13.67 -9.91 -10.00
N ARG A 262 13.06 -8.79 -10.45
CA ARG A 262 11.89 -8.77 -11.35
C ARG A 262 10.75 -9.68 -10.88
N SER A 263 10.49 -9.69 -9.58
CA SER A 263 9.48 -10.56 -8.97
C SER A 263 8.76 -9.87 -7.84
N SER A 264 7.64 -10.46 -7.42
CA SER A 264 6.88 -10.05 -6.26
C SER A 264 6.78 -11.20 -5.27
N THR A 265 6.80 -10.87 -3.98
CA THR A 265 6.57 -11.83 -2.89
C THR A 265 5.36 -11.37 -2.10
N LYS A 266 4.31 -12.22 -2.03
CA LYS A 266 3.15 -12.01 -1.17
C LYS A 266 3.30 -12.80 0.12
N ILE A 267 3.00 -12.16 1.25
CA ILE A 267 3.04 -12.74 2.59
C ILE A 267 1.73 -12.40 3.27
N GLU A 268 1.13 -13.39 3.92
CA GLU A 268 -0.16 -13.25 4.57
C GLU A 268 -0.01 -13.57 6.05
N PHE A 269 -0.50 -12.66 6.89
CA PHE A 269 -0.53 -12.79 8.33
C PHE A 269 -1.98 -12.88 8.79
N PHE A 270 -2.25 -13.93 9.56
CA PHE A 270 -3.53 -14.15 10.21
C PHE A 270 -3.34 -14.10 11.71
N THR A 271 -3.97 -13.10 12.32
CA THR A 271 -3.93 -12.91 13.76
C THR A 271 -5.31 -13.25 14.32
N SER A 272 -5.37 -14.23 15.21
CA SER A 272 -6.60 -14.63 15.88
C SER A 272 -6.70 -13.97 17.25
N ILE A 273 -7.77 -13.22 17.45
CA ILE A 273 -8.06 -12.42 18.63
C ILE A 273 -9.31 -13.01 19.28
N SER A 274 -9.18 -13.42 20.54
CA SER A 274 -10.30 -13.91 21.34
C SER A 274 -10.26 -13.26 22.71
N TYR A 275 -11.42 -12.83 23.21
CA TYR A 275 -11.52 -12.23 24.53
C TYR A 275 -12.79 -12.68 25.25
N SER A 276 -12.77 -12.63 26.58
CA SER A 276 -13.88 -13.01 27.45
C SER A 276 -14.91 -11.89 27.58
N GLU A 277 -16.10 -12.22 28.06
CA GLU A 277 -16.98 -11.21 28.66
C GLU A 277 -16.35 -10.63 29.95
N PRO A 278 -16.89 -9.55 30.54
CA PRO A 278 -16.43 -9.04 31.83
C PRO A 278 -16.47 -10.10 32.94
N GLN A 279 -15.31 -10.42 33.53
CA GLN A 279 -15.16 -11.44 34.57
C GLN A 279 -14.51 -10.88 35.82
N ILE A 280 -14.76 -11.49 36.98
CA ILE A 280 -14.07 -11.09 38.22
C ILE A 280 -12.62 -11.58 38.17
N SER A 281 -11.65 -10.76 38.59
CA SER A 281 -10.20 -11.04 38.46
C SER A 281 -9.76 -12.42 38.96
N ARG A 282 -10.41 -12.97 39.99
CA ARG A 282 -10.15 -14.33 40.52
C ARG A 282 -10.39 -15.47 39.51
N ARG A 283 -11.17 -15.24 38.45
CA ARG A 283 -11.40 -16.22 37.37
C ARG A 283 -10.40 -16.12 36.23
N TYR A 284 -9.46 -15.17 36.27
CA TYR A 284 -8.48 -14.91 35.22
C TYR A 284 -7.85 -16.18 34.64
N VAL A 285 -7.31 -17.07 35.48
CA VAL A 285 -6.61 -18.28 35.03
C VAL A 285 -7.53 -19.21 34.24
N ALA A 286 -8.76 -19.42 34.69
CA ALA A 286 -9.71 -20.29 34.02
C ALA A 286 -10.16 -19.69 32.68
N GLU A 287 -10.45 -18.39 32.66
CA GLU A 287 -10.89 -17.67 31.47
C GLU A 287 -9.78 -17.57 30.42
N ARG A 288 -8.53 -17.41 30.85
CA ARG A 288 -7.36 -17.40 29.98
C ARG A 288 -7.22 -18.70 29.19
N GLU A 289 -7.38 -19.86 29.85
CA GLU A 289 -7.32 -21.15 29.15
C GLU A 289 -8.47 -21.32 28.15
N ILE A 290 -9.66 -20.76 28.46
CA ILE A 290 -10.82 -20.75 27.56
C ILE A 290 -10.55 -19.86 26.34
N THR A 291 -10.08 -18.62 26.54
CA THR A 291 -9.80 -17.68 25.45
C THR A 291 -8.63 -18.14 24.59
N GLN A 292 -7.62 -18.78 25.18
CA GLN A 292 -6.51 -19.40 24.45
C GLN A 292 -7.01 -20.53 23.53
N ARG A 293 -7.84 -21.44 24.06
CA ARG A 293 -8.42 -22.52 23.26
C ARG A 293 -9.27 -22.00 22.12
N LYS A 294 -10.10 -20.97 22.38
CA LYS A 294 -10.94 -20.34 21.36
C LYS A 294 -10.11 -19.69 20.25
N ALA A 295 -9.03 -18.98 20.59
CA ALA A 295 -8.13 -18.41 19.58
C ALA A 295 -7.46 -19.49 18.70
N ILE A 296 -7.06 -20.61 19.30
CA ILE A 296 -6.48 -21.75 18.57
C ILE A 296 -7.52 -22.38 17.63
N GLU A 297 -8.75 -22.58 18.11
CA GLU A 297 -9.84 -23.16 17.32
C GLU A 297 -10.22 -22.28 16.12
N VAL A 298 -10.39 -20.98 16.33
CA VAL A 298 -10.69 -20.02 15.25
C VAL A 298 -9.59 -20.05 14.18
N ARG A 299 -8.31 -20.06 14.58
CA ARG A 299 -7.21 -20.16 13.61
C ARG A 299 -7.15 -21.52 12.93
N SER A 300 -7.37 -22.61 13.64
CA SER A 300 -7.33 -23.97 13.08
C SER A 300 -8.42 -24.19 12.03
N ASN A 301 -9.59 -23.57 12.22
CA ASN A 301 -10.73 -23.66 11.32
C ASN A 301 -10.64 -22.66 10.15
N PHE A 302 -9.74 -21.67 10.23
CA PHE A 302 -9.53 -20.70 9.17
C PHE A 302 -8.66 -21.29 8.04
N PRO A 303 -9.20 -21.49 6.83
CA PRO A 303 -8.46 -22.09 5.73
C PRO A 303 -7.34 -21.16 5.25
N ASN A 304 -6.19 -21.69 4.84
CA ASN A 304 -5.24 -20.83 4.15
C ASN A 304 -5.79 -20.47 2.75
N PRO A 305 -5.64 -19.22 2.29
CA PRO A 305 -6.22 -18.74 1.04
C PRO A 305 -5.63 -19.41 -0.21
N LEU A 306 -4.52 -20.15 -0.10
CA LEU A 306 -4.06 -21.07 -1.15
C LEU A 306 -5.14 -22.07 -1.60
N HIS A 307 -6.13 -22.38 -0.75
CA HIS A 307 -7.28 -23.20 -1.11
C HIS A 307 -8.52 -22.40 -1.59
N LEU A 308 -8.57 -21.08 -1.36
CA LEU A 308 -9.69 -20.23 -1.77
C LEU A 308 -9.56 -19.71 -3.22
N PHE A 309 -8.35 -19.67 -3.78
CA PHE A 309 -8.13 -19.30 -5.19
C PHE A 309 -8.74 -20.30 -6.20
N ILE A 310 -9.03 -21.54 -5.78
CA ILE A 310 -9.69 -22.53 -6.66
C ILE A 310 -11.22 -22.38 -6.63
N SER A 311 -11.79 -21.73 -5.60
CA SER A 311 -13.25 -21.68 -5.42
C SER A 311 -13.91 -20.40 -5.97
N THR A 312 -13.15 -19.33 -6.20
CA THR A 312 -13.73 -18.00 -6.53
C THR A 312 -13.60 -17.60 -8.00
N GLN A 313 -12.85 -18.34 -8.83
CA GLN A 313 -12.79 -18.12 -10.28
C GLN A 313 -13.96 -18.75 -11.07
N ASN A 314 -14.84 -19.52 -10.42
CA ASN A 314 -15.97 -20.19 -11.11
C ASN A 314 -17.35 -19.51 -10.90
N VAL A 315 -17.41 -18.28 -10.39
CA VAL A 315 -18.70 -17.59 -10.14
C VAL A 315 -18.85 -16.27 -10.93
N PHE A 316 -17.87 -15.89 -11.74
CA PHE A 316 -17.98 -14.73 -12.63
C PHE A 316 -17.75 -15.11 -14.09
N TRP A 317 -18.58 -16.01 -14.62
CA TRP A 317 -19.04 -16.05 -16.02
C TRP A 317 -20.33 -16.87 -16.04
N GLY A 318 -21.45 -16.17 -15.86
CA GLY A 318 -22.82 -16.63 -16.07
C GLY A 318 -23.61 -15.48 -16.64
#